data_AF-A0A420IHV2-F1
#
_entry.id   AF-A0A420IHV2-F1
#
_cell.length_a   1.000
_cell.length_b   1.000
_cell.length_c   1.000
_cell.angle_alpha   90.00
_cell.angle_beta   90.00
_cell.angle_gamma   90.00
#
_symmetry.space_group_name_H-M   'P 1'
#
loop_
_entity.id
_entity.type
_entity.pdbx_description
1 polymer ?
#
loop_
_entity_poly.entity_id
_entity_poly.type
_entity_poly.pdbx_seq_one_letter_code
_entity_poly.pdbx_strand_id
1 'polypeptide(L)'
;MPRHKIGDLKDFSGERSEWIAWRTEAQTKLNTDGRAIGNDQEQFSYLYMHLQTGAQKCIQQWYNMCLKNNTNCNPMAFLERAEGTFGDPNEKKNARTLLSATRQRIDESFSDFITKFEELLAQAGVTFGVISTD
;
A
#
# COMPACT_ATOMS: atom_id res chain seq x y z
N MET A 1 17.41 26.91 -0.02
CA MET A 1 15.99 27.00 0.40
C MET A 1 15.59 25.65 0.99
N PRO A 2 14.99 25.58 2.20
CA PRO A 2 14.39 24.35 2.70
C PRO A 2 13.25 23.95 1.75
N ARG A 3 13.21 22.69 1.31
CA ARG A 3 12.11 22.20 0.45
C ARG A 3 10.88 21.91 1.30
N HIS A 4 9.70 22.20 0.77
CA HIS A 4 8.43 21.84 1.39
C HIS A 4 8.40 20.32 1.64
N LYS A 5 8.12 19.91 2.87
CA LYS A 5 7.96 18.52 3.28
C LYS A 5 6.56 18.35 3.84
N ILE A 6 5.90 17.25 3.49
CA ILE A 6 4.65 16.86 4.17
C ILE A 6 4.97 16.27 5.55
N GLY A 7 3.94 16.01 6.35
CA GLY A 7 4.10 15.32 7.64
C GLY A 7 4.87 14.00 7.51
N ASP A 8 5.53 13.58 8.59
CA ASP A 8 6.24 12.29 8.59
C ASP A 8 5.27 11.12 8.49
N LEU A 9 5.79 10.04 7.89
CA LEU A 9 5.07 8.78 7.75
C LEU A 9 4.71 8.26 9.14
N LYS A 10 3.49 7.75 9.32
CA LYS A 10 3.12 7.09 10.58
C LYS A 10 3.81 5.73 10.72
N ASP A 11 3.95 5.26 11.95
CA ASP A 11 4.48 3.92 12.20
C ASP A 11 3.47 2.84 11.81
N PHE A 12 3.94 1.82 11.08
CA PHE A 12 3.15 0.63 10.76
C PHE A 12 3.27 -0.42 11.84
N SER A 13 2.14 -0.86 12.39
CA SER A 13 2.09 -1.86 13.46
C SER A 13 2.51 -3.27 13.00
N GLY A 14 2.27 -3.60 11.73
CA GLY A 14 2.31 -4.98 11.23
C GLY A 14 0.93 -5.55 10.94
N GLU A 15 -0.14 -4.85 11.34
CA GLU A 15 -1.51 -5.31 11.11
C GLU A 15 -1.91 -5.23 9.63
N ARG A 16 -2.40 -6.35 9.11
CA ARG A 16 -2.77 -6.47 7.69
C ARG A 16 -3.83 -5.45 7.27
N SER A 17 -4.78 -5.14 8.14
CA SER A 17 -5.85 -4.16 7.85
C SER A 17 -5.31 -2.73 7.64
N GLU A 18 -4.13 -2.41 8.17
CA GLU A 18 -3.50 -1.09 8.05
C GLU A 18 -2.61 -0.98 6.81
N TRP A 19 -2.21 -2.11 6.23
CA TRP A 19 -1.17 -2.19 5.20
C TRP A 19 -1.45 -1.32 3.97
N ILE A 20 -2.67 -1.41 3.40
CA ILE A 20 -3.02 -0.67 2.18
C ILE A 20 -2.97 0.85 2.40
N ALA A 21 -3.49 1.31 3.55
CA ALA A 21 -3.45 2.72 3.90
C ALA A 21 -2.00 3.20 4.11
N TRP A 22 -1.22 2.46 4.89
CA TRP A 22 0.17 2.81 5.18
C TRP A 22 1.04 2.80 3.92
N ARG A 23 0.90 1.79 3.05
CA ARG A 23 1.63 1.70 1.78
C ARG A 23 1.33 2.90 0.87
N THR A 24 0.07 3.33 0.81
CA THR A 24 -0.35 4.51 0.05
C THR A 24 0.30 5.78 0.59
N GLU A 25 0.33 5.95 1.91
CA GLU A 25 0.98 7.08 2.58
C GLU A 25 2.49 7.07 2.32
N ALA A 26 3.14 5.91 2.47
CA ALA A 26 4.56 5.71 2.21
C ALA A 26 4.94 6.07 0.76
N GLN A 27 4.17 5.59 -0.23
CA GLN A 27 4.40 5.92 -1.63
C GLN A 27 4.24 7.42 -1.88
N THR A 28 3.23 8.05 -1.29
CA THR A 28 3.00 9.50 -1.40
C THR A 28 4.15 10.30 -0.80
N LYS A 29 4.67 9.86 0.36
CA LYS A 29 5.83 10.45 1.02
C LYS A 29 7.08 10.35 0.15
N LEU A 30 7.35 9.19 -0.45
CA LEU A 30 8.48 9.02 -1.37
C LEU A 30 8.35 9.90 -2.62
N ASN A 31 7.14 10.01 -3.19
CA ASN A 31 6.90 10.82 -4.38
C ASN A 31 7.07 12.32 -4.09
N THR A 32 6.64 12.77 -2.92
CA THR A 32 6.64 14.20 -2.55
C THR A 32 7.99 14.62 -1.95
N ASP A 33 8.48 13.85 -1.00
CA ASP A 33 9.62 14.19 -0.15
C ASP A 33 10.87 13.35 -0.47
N GLY A 34 10.82 12.40 -1.42
CA GLY A 34 11.93 11.47 -1.68
C GLY A 34 13.27 12.17 -1.90
N ARG A 35 13.28 13.25 -2.69
CA ARG A 35 14.50 14.07 -2.91
C ARG A 35 15.04 14.74 -1.64
N ALA A 36 14.20 14.93 -0.64
CA ALA A 36 14.54 15.57 0.64
C ALA A 36 14.79 14.54 1.77
N ILE A 37 14.36 13.29 1.57
CA ILE A 37 14.75 12.13 2.38
C ILE A 37 16.17 11.69 1.98
N GLY A 38 16.47 11.68 0.68
CA GLY A 38 17.80 11.39 0.17
C GLY A 38 17.80 10.41 -1.00
N ASN A 39 18.87 9.64 -1.11
CA ASN A 39 19.01 8.58 -2.11
C ASN A 39 18.15 7.35 -1.77
N ASP A 40 18.16 6.36 -2.65
CA ASP A 40 17.37 5.13 -2.51
C ASP A 40 17.66 4.38 -1.20
N GLN A 41 18.92 4.32 -0.75
CA GLN A 41 19.27 3.65 0.50
C GLN A 41 18.75 4.41 1.73
N GLU A 42 18.77 5.75 1.69
CA GLU A 42 18.21 6.61 2.73
C GLU A 42 16.68 6.47 2.78
N GLN A 43 16.01 6.43 1.62
CA GLN A 43 14.58 6.18 1.51
C GLN A 43 14.18 4.77 1.96
N PHE A 44 14.97 3.77 1.60
CA PHE A 44 14.82 2.38 2.05
C PHE A 44 14.91 2.26 3.57
N SER A 45 15.91 2.92 4.17
CA SER A 45 16.09 2.96 5.63
C SER A 45 14.96 3.75 6.30
N TYR A 46 14.50 4.85 5.69
CA TYR A 46 13.38 5.64 6.19
C TYR A 46 12.11 4.80 6.34
N LEU A 47 11.77 3.99 5.34
CA LEU A 47 10.61 3.09 5.41
C LEU A 47 10.74 2.06 6.54
N TYR A 48 11.93 1.47 6.71
CA TYR A 48 12.20 0.49 7.76
C TYR A 48 12.05 1.08 9.18
N MET A 49 12.47 2.33 9.36
CA MET A 49 12.38 3.02 10.65
C MET A 49 10.94 3.36 11.06
N HIS A 50 10.01 3.42 10.11
CA HIS A 50 8.57 3.61 10.36
C HIS A 50 7.81 2.28 10.43
N LEU A 51 8.52 1.19 10.71
CA LEU A 51 7.91 -0.06 11.14
C LEU A 51 8.03 -0.17 12.65
N GLN A 52 6.94 -0.55 13.32
CA GLN A 52 7.03 -0.94 14.72
C GLN A 52 7.85 -2.22 14.87
N THR A 53 8.36 -2.47 16.08
CA THR A 53 9.27 -3.59 16.37
C THR A 53 8.72 -4.96 15.93
N GLY A 54 7.40 -5.17 16.01
CA GLY A 54 6.74 -6.39 15.52
C GLY A 54 6.93 -6.58 14.01
N ALA A 55 6.53 -5.57 13.22
CA ALA A 55 6.70 -5.57 11.77
C ALA A 55 8.18 -5.64 11.35
N GLN A 56 9.07 -4.93 12.04
CA GLN A 56 10.52 -4.99 11.77
C GLN A 56 11.04 -6.42 11.83
N LYS A 57 10.69 -7.19 12.86
CA LYS A 57 11.13 -8.59 13.02
C LYS A 57 10.74 -9.48 11.84
N CYS A 58 9.59 -9.24 11.21
CA CYS A 58 9.13 -10.04 10.08
C CYS A 58 10.02 -9.90 8.84
N ILE A 59 10.67 -8.74 8.65
CA ILE A 59 11.50 -8.47 7.46
C ILE A 59 12.98 -8.21 7.79
N GLN A 60 13.36 -8.16 9.07
CA GLN A 60 14.70 -7.81 9.58
C GLN A 60 15.82 -8.61 8.91
N GLN A 61 15.64 -9.93 8.76
CA GLN A 61 16.67 -10.78 8.15
C GLN A 61 16.95 -10.37 6.70
N TRP A 62 15.89 -10.10 5.94
CA TRP A 62 16.00 -9.64 4.56
C TRP A 62 16.60 -8.23 4.49
N TYR A 63 16.14 -7.31 5.34
CA TYR A 63 16.67 -5.96 5.45
C TYR A 63 18.19 -5.96 5.72
N ASN A 64 18.63 -6.77 6.68
CA ASN A 64 20.06 -6.92 7.00
C ASN A 64 20.87 -7.50 5.85
N MET A 65 20.29 -8.42 5.07
CA MET A 65 20.94 -8.97 3.88
C MET A 65 21.15 -7.90 2.80
N CYS A 66 20.14 -7.06 2.56
CA CYS A 66 20.25 -5.93 1.64
C CYS A 66 21.36 -4.96 2.06
N LEU A 67 21.40 -4.58 3.34
CA LEU A 67 22.46 -3.70 3.87
C LEU A 67 23.86 -4.31 3.75
N LYS A 68 24.02 -5.59 4.09
CA LYS A 68 25.32 -6.28 4.07
C LYS A 68 25.90 -6.38 2.66
N ASN A 69 25.05 -6.67 1.68
CA ASN A 69 25.47 -6.90 0.30
C ASN A 69 25.45 -5.62 -0.54
N ASN A 70 24.94 -4.52 0.02
CA ASN A 70 24.64 -3.28 -0.70
C ASN A 70 23.82 -3.52 -1.98
N THR A 71 22.90 -4.47 -1.93
CA THR A 71 22.04 -4.85 -3.06
C THR A 71 20.58 -4.64 -2.69
N ASN A 72 19.79 -4.16 -3.65
CA ASN A 72 18.34 -3.95 -3.51
C ASN A 72 17.93 -3.05 -2.34
N CYS A 73 18.79 -2.14 -1.88
CA CYS A 73 18.44 -1.07 -0.94
C CYS A 73 17.63 0.03 -1.67
N ASN A 74 16.51 -0.36 -2.26
CA ASN A 74 15.60 0.48 -3.03
C ASN A 74 14.24 0.53 -2.29
N PRO A 75 13.64 1.73 -2.10
CA PRO A 75 12.35 1.86 -1.44
C PRO A 75 11.23 1.06 -2.12
N MET A 76 11.25 0.91 -3.46
CA MET A 76 10.23 0.12 -4.16
C MET A 76 10.37 -1.38 -3.90
N ALA A 77 11.61 -1.88 -3.83
CA ALA A 77 11.87 -3.27 -3.47
C ALA A 77 11.45 -3.55 -2.01
N PHE A 78 11.58 -2.56 -1.13
CA PHE A 78 11.04 -2.63 0.23
C PHE A 78 9.51 -2.76 0.22
N LEU A 79 8.81 -1.88 -0.48
CA LEU A 79 7.34 -1.91 -0.54
C LEU A 79 6.82 -3.22 -1.13
N GLU A 80 7.51 -3.79 -2.13
CA GLU A 80 7.18 -5.11 -2.69
C GLU A 80 7.40 -6.24 -1.69
N ARG A 81 8.54 -6.25 -0.98
CA ARG A 81 8.80 -7.26 0.07
C ARG A 81 7.77 -7.19 1.19
N ALA A 82 7.44 -5.97 1.62
CA ALA A 82 6.47 -5.73 2.66
C ALA A 82 5.04 -6.09 2.20
N GLU A 83 4.68 -5.85 0.94
CA GLU A 83 3.42 -6.33 0.35
C GLU A 83 3.28 -7.84 0.46
N GLY A 84 4.32 -8.59 0.10
CA GLY A 84 4.31 -10.06 0.23
C GLY A 84 4.28 -10.57 1.68
N THR A 85 4.58 -9.72 2.66
CA THR A 85 4.64 -10.10 4.09
C THR A 85 3.37 -9.69 4.83
N PHE A 86 2.88 -8.47 4.58
CA PHE A 86 1.80 -7.83 5.34
C PHE A 86 0.52 -7.63 4.52
N GLY A 87 0.60 -7.66 3.19
CA GLY A 87 -0.56 -7.58 2.32
C GLY A 87 -1.45 -8.80 2.42
N ASP A 88 -2.67 -8.69 1.87
CA ASP A 88 -3.54 -9.84 1.67
C ASP A 88 -3.32 -10.41 0.26
N PRO A 89 -2.66 -11.57 0.12
CA PRO A 89 -2.43 -12.17 -1.20
C PRO A 89 -3.75 -12.56 -1.91
N ASN A 90 -4.85 -12.67 -1.16
CA ASN A 90 -6.15 -13.00 -1.71
C ASN A 90 -7.04 -11.77 -1.92
N GLU A 91 -6.61 -10.55 -1.60
CA GLU A 91 -7.48 -9.36 -1.62
C GLU A 91 -8.22 -9.20 -2.95
N LYS A 92 -7.48 -9.19 -4.06
CA LYS A 92 -8.04 -9.09 -5.41
C LYS A 92 -8.96 -10.26 -5.74
N LYS A 93 -8.63 -11.48 -5.30
CA LYS A 93 -9.44 -12.68 -5.54
C LYS A 93 -10.73 -12.65 -4.73
N ASN A 94 -10.64 -12.23 -3.47
CA ASN A 94 -11.75 -12.05 -2.55
C ASN A 94 -12.68 -10.95 -3.05
N ALA A 95 -12.13 -9.81 -3.45
CA ALA A 95 -12.88 -8.70 -4.06
C ALA A 95 -13.61 -9.14 -5.33
N ARG A 96 -12.97 -9.90 -6.23
CA ARG A 96 -13.63 -10.46 -7.43
C ARG A 96 -14.75 -11.44 -7.09
N THR A 97 -14.53 -12.30 -6.09
CA THR A 97 -15.54 -13.27 -5.63
C THR A 97 -16.73 -12.58 -4.97
N LEU A 98 -16.45 -11.55 -4.17
CA LEU A 98 -17.49 -10.76 -3.52
C LEU A 98 -18.25 -9.90 -4.53
N LEU A 99 -17.56 -9.29 -5.49
CA LEU A 99 -18.15 -8.54 -6.59
C LEU A 99 -19.13 -9.39 -7.41
N SER A 100 -18.75 -10.63 -7.76
CA SER A 100 -19.63 -11.52 -8.54
C SER A 100 -20.85 -12.00 -7.76
N ALA A 101 -20.76 -12.07 -6.43
CA ALA A 101 -21.85 -12.42 -5.54
C ALA A 101 -22.70 -11.21 -5.11
N THR A 102 -22.21 -9.98 -5.29
CA THR A 102 -22.85 -8.76 -4.81
C THR A 102 -24.09 -8.43 -5.65
N ARG A 103 -25.22 -8.22 -4.96
CA ARG A 103 -26.50 -7.78 -5.51
C ARG A 103 -27.12 -6.76 -4.56
N GLN A 104 -27.86 -5.80 -5.10
CA GLN A 104 -28.62 -4.86 -4.29
C GLN A 104 -29.64 -5.62 -3.44
N ARG A 105 -29.64 -5.37 -2.12
CA ARG A 105 -30.63 -5.97 -1.21
C ARG A 105 -31.99 -5.28 -1.34
N ILE A 106 -33.05 -5.97 -0.92
CA ILE A 106 -34.42 -5.46 -1.04
C ILE A 106 -34.69 -4.21 -0.17
N ASP A 107 -33.89 -4.04 0.88
CA ASP A 107 -33.93 -2.96 1.86
C ASP A 107 -32.77 -1.95 1.72
N GLU A 108 -31.95 -2.08 0.67
CA GLU A 108 -30.77 -1.24 0.44
C GLU A 108 -31.06 -0.19 -0.64
N SER A 109 -30.69 1.07 -0.36
CA SER A 109 -30.82 2.14 -1.35
C SER A 109 -29.86 1.92 -2.53
N PHE A 110 -30.23 2.40 -3.71
CA PHE A 110 -29.36 2.29 -4.88
C PHE A 110 -28.02 3.02 -4.67
N SER A 111 -28.04 4.17 -4.00
CA SER A 111 -26.83 4.95 -3.71
C SER A 111 -25.85 4.22 -2.80
N ASP A 112 -26.35 3.52 -1.77
CA ASP A 112 -25.51 2.72 -0.88
C ASP A 112 -24.93 1.51 -1.62
N PHE A 113 -25.76 0.85 -2.44
CA PHE A 113 -25.32 -0.27 -3.25
C PHE A 113 -24.24 0.12 -4.26
N ILE A 114 -24.44 1.19 -5.03
CA ILE A 114 -23.49 1.59 -6.08
C ILE A 114 -22.15 2.02 -5.49
N THR A 115 -22.15 2.72 -4.34
CA THR A 115 -20.92 3.10 -3.63
C THR A 115 -20.11 1.86 -3.24
N LYS A 116 -20.76 0.88 -2.61
CA LYS A 116 -20.11 -0.40 -2.26
C LYS A 116 -19.64 -1.18 -3.50
N PHE A 117 -20.43 -1.18 -4.57
CA PHE A 117 -20.11 -1.88 -5.80
C PHE A 117 -18.88 -1.28 -6.50
N GLU A 118 -18.78 0.04 -6.55
CA GLU A 118 -17.61 0.78 -7.08
C GLU A 118 -16.35 0.52 -6.26
N GLU A 119 -16.44 0.49 -4.93
CA GLU A 119 -15.33 0.11 -4.06
C GLU A 119 -14.83 -1.31 -4.38
N LEU A 120 -15.74 -2.28 -4.54
CA LEU A 120 -15.40 -3.66 -4.89
C LEU A 120 -14.78 -3.77 -6.29
N LEU A 121 -15.24 -2.97 -7.26
CA LEU A 121 -14.62 -2.90 -8.59
C LEU A 121 -13.16 -2.43 -8.51
N ALA A 122 -12.91 -1.35 -7.76
CA ALA A 122 -11.56 -0.82 -7.56
C ALA A 122 -10.64 -1.86 -6.89
N GLN A 123 -11.12 -2.52 -5.82
CA GLN A 123 -10.36 -3.58 -5.11
C GLN A 123 -10.12 -4.82 -5.98
N ALA A 124 -11.05 -5.18 -6.86
CA ALA A 124 -10.91 -6.29 -7.82
C ALA A 124 -9.89 -5.99 -8.94
N GLY A 125 -9.40 -4.75 -9.01
CA GLY A 125 -8.51 -4.25 -10.07
C GLY A 125 -9.23 -4.02 -11.39
N VAL A 126 -10.55 -3.77 -11.36
CA VAL A 126 -11.35 -3.40 -12.52
C VAL A 126 -11.35 -1.88 -12.62
N THR A 127 -10.58 -1.32 -13.55
CA THR A 127 -10.64 0.11 -13.86
C THR A 127 -11.83 0.38 -14.77
N PHE A 128 -12.60 1.43 -14.46
CA PHE A 128 -13.58 1.98 -15.38
C PHE A 128 -12.83 2.47 -16.63
N GLY A 129 -12.81 1.65 -17.67
CA GLY A 129 -12.74 2.19 -19.02
C GLY A 129 -13.98 3.06 -19.14
N VAL A 130 -13.79 4.38 -19.20
CA VAL A 130 -14.86 5.32 -19.54
C VAL A 130 -15.49 4.75 -20.80
N ILE A 131 -16.73 4.25 -20.69
CA ILE A 131 -17.53 3.92 -21.85
C ILE A 131 -17.86 5.28 -22.45
N SER A 132 -16.94 5.79 -23.26
CA SER A 132 -17.24 6.85 -24.21
C SER A 132 -18.28 6.23 -25.13
N THR A 133 -19.52 6.61 -24.89
CA THR A 133 -20.62 6.34 -25.79
C THR A 133 -20.41 7.29 -26.97
N ASP A 134 -19.83 6.75 -28.04
CA ASP A 134 -20.04 7.28 -29.39
C ASP A 134 -21.45 6.91 -29.86
#